data_AF-A0A4R2S379-F1
#
_entry.id   AF-A0A4R2S379-F1
#
_cell.length_a   1.000
_cell.length_b   1.000
_cell.length_c   1.000
_cell.angle_alpha   90.00
_cell.angle_beta   90.00
_cell.angle_gamma   90.00
#
_symmetry.space_group_name_H-M   'P 1'
#
loop_
_entity.id
_entity.type
_entity.pdbx_description
1 polymer ?
#
loop_
_entity_poly.entity_id
_entity_poly.type
_entity_poly.pdbx_seq_one_letter_code
_entity_poly.pdbx_strand_id
1 'polypeptide(L)'
;MLEFRVTGSKEQIRSFMYEFYRNPSIKVLEQETGYKIKDGEVQPSVKCSIHHLPERRMNLIQIITTGGEKIEFKLFDMVQARISEGVKVFAGRSVDIFSVIKEEKEAFELWKRLKKTFDEQS
;
A
#
# COMPACT_ATOMS: atom_id res chain seq x y z
N MET A 1 9.46 -14.13 -8.35
CA MET A 1 8.91 -13.57 -9.60
C MET A 1 7.48 -14.06 -9.72
N LEU A 2 6.54 -13.17 -10.01
CA LEU A 2 5.13 -13.54 -10.20
C LEU A 2 4.74 -13.22 -11.64
N GLU A 3 3.87 -14.05 -12.20
CA GLU A 3 3.28 -13.82 -13.51
C GLU A 3 1.77 -13.66 -13.31
N PHE A 4 1.17 -12.67 -13.96
CA PHE A 4 -0.28 -12.53 -13.98
C PHE A 4 -0.77 -12.16 -15.37
N ARG A 5 -2.04 -12.44 -15.62
CA ARG A 5 -2.72 -12.13 -16.88
C ARG A 5 -4.06 -11.48 -16.58
N VAL A 6 -4.35 -10.40 -17.29
CA VAL A 6 -5.61 -9.66 -17.21
C VAL A 6 -6.29 -9.70 -18.56
N THR A 7 -7.59 -9.96 -18.56
CA THR A 7 -8.47 -9.98 -19.73
C THR A 7 -9.69 -9.12 -19.46
N GLY A 8 -10.18 -8.41 -20.47
CA GLY A 8 -11.35 -7.55 -20.35
C GLY A 8 -11.44 -6.56 -21.52
N SER A 9 -12.35 -5.59 -21.42
CA SER A 9 -12.37 -4.47 -22.37
C SER A 9 -11.06 -3.67 -22.33
N LYS A 10 -10.79 -2.94 -23.40
CA LYS A 10 -9.58 -2.12 -23.53
C LYS A 10 -9.50 -1.07 -22.40
N GLU A 11 -10.64 -0.48 -22.04
CA GLU A 11 -10.77 0.52 -20.98
C GLU A 11 -10.48 -0.10 -19.61
N GLN A 12 -11.03 -1.28 -19.31
CA GLN A 12 -10.78 -2.01 -18.06
C GLN A 12 -9.31 -2.37 -17.91
N ILE A 13 -8.70 -2.92 -18.97
CA ILE A 13 -7.27 -3.25 -18.96
C ILE A 13 -6.43 -2.00 -18.76
N ARG A 14 -6.72 -0.92 -19.48
CA ARG A 14 -5.99 0.34 -19.34
C ARG A 14 -6.09 0.90 -17.92
N SER A 15 -7.29 0.90 -17.34
CA SER A 15 -7.51 1.37 -15.96
C SER A 15 -6.77 0.50 -14.94
N PHE A 16 -6.82 -0.82 -15.09
CA PHE A 16 -6.09 -1.74 -14.24
C PHE A 16 -4.59 -1.50 -14.33
N MET A 17 -4.03 -1.45 -15.55
CA MET A 17 -2.60 -1.26 -15.75
C MET A 17 -2.13 0.09 -15.24
N TYR A 18 -2.93 1.14 -15.37
CA TYR A 18 -2.61 2.46 -14.80
C TYR A 18 -2.40 2.42 -13.28
N GLU A 19 -3.32 1.81 -12.54
CA GLU A 19 -3.17 1.62 -11.09
C GLU A 19 -2.00 0.68 -10.76
N PHE A 20 -1.84 -0.36 -11.56
CA PHE A 20 -0.79 -1.36 -11.39
C PHE A 20 0.62 -0.76 -11.51
N TYR A 21 0.85 0.10 -12.49
CA TYR A 21 2.14 0.80 -12.68
C TYR A 21 2.44 1.82 -11.59
N ARG A 22 1.41 2.35 -10.93
CA ARG A 22 1.58 3.32 -9.83
C ARG A 22 1.84 2.64 -8.48
N ASN A 23 1.69 1.33 -8.39
CA ASN A 23 1.92 0.61 -7.15
C ASN A 23 3.43 0.51 -6.85
N PRO A 24 3.94 1.14 -5.78
CA PRO A 24 5.36 1.15 -5.46
C PRO A 24 5.92 -0.25 -5.13
N SER A 25 5.05 -1.17 -4.72
CA SER A 25 5.40 -2.56 -4.41
C SER A 25 5.63 -3.42 -5.65
N ILE A 26 5.41 -2.89 -6.85
CA ILE A 26 5.41 -3.69 -8.07
C ILE A 26 6.39 -3.09 -9.07
N LYS A 27 7.31 -3.93 -9.54
CA LYS A 27 8.15 -3.63 -10.70
C LYS A 27 7.76 -4.57 -11.84
N VAL A 28 7.22 -4.00 -12.92
CA VAL A 28 6.98 -4.74 -14.16
C VAL A 28 8.31 -5.02 -14.83
N LEU A 29 8.60 -6.28 -15.10
CA LEU A 29 9.81 -6.73 -15.78
C LEU A 29 9.56 -6.85 -17.28
N GLU A 30 8.45 -7.51 -17.62
CA GLU A 30 8.04 -7.77 -19.00
C GLU A 30 6.53 -7.61 -19.14
N GLN A 31 6.10 -7.17 -20.33
CA GLN A 31 4.70 -7.06 -20.69
C GLN A 31 4.49 -7.56 -22.11
N GLU A 32 3.48 -8.41 -22.28
CA GLU A 32 2.98 -8.86 -23.58
C GLU A 32 1.51 -8.48 -23.70
N THR A 33 1.17 -7.77 -24.77
CA THR A 33 -0.22 -7.47 -25.14
C THR A 33 -0.68 -8.44 -26.21
N GLY A 34 -1.88 -8.98 -26.07
CA GLY A 34 -2.44 -9.90 -27.04
C GLY A 34 -3.95 -10.01 -26.92
N TYR A 35 -4.49 -11.11 -27.43
CA TYR A 35 -5.90 -11.43 -27.36
C TYR A 35 -6.11 -12.85 -26.87
N LYS A 36 -7.24 -13.09 -26.21
CA LYS A 36 -7.70 -14.42 -25.83
C LYS A 36 -9.11 -14.64 -26.35
N ILE A 37 -9.36 -15.84 -26.84
CA ILE A 37 -10.72 -16.28 -27.17
C ILE A 37 -11.33 -16.86 -25.89
N LYS A 38 -12.45 -16.31 -25.46
CA LYS A 38 -13.24 -16.82 -24.34
C LYS A 38 -14.71 -16.83 -24.77
N ASP A 39 -15.37 -17.97 -24.66
CA ASP A 39 -16.78 -18.15 -25.01
C ASP A 39 -17.12 -17.72 -26.47
N GLY A 40 -16.15 -17.89 -27.38
CA GLY A 40 -16.30 -17.49 -28.79
C GLY A 40 -16.01 -16.01 -29.07
N GLU A 41 -15.76 -15.20 -28.05
CA GLU A 41 -15.43 -13.78 -28.18
C GLU A 41 -13.92 -13.53 -28.07
N VAL A 42 -13.40 -12.64 -28.92
CA VAL A 42 -12.01 -12.19 -28.88
C VAL A 42 -11.90 -11.05 -27.87
N GLN A 43 -11.23 -11.31 -26.74
CA GLN A 43 -11.02 -10.33 -25.68
C GLN A 43 -9.56 -9.89 -25.65
N PRO A 44 -9.28 -8.58 -25.55
CA PRO A 44 -7.94 -8.09 -25.27
C PRO A 44 -7.37 -8.71 -23.98
N SER A 45 -6.06 -8.94 -23.96
CA SER A 45 -5.34 -9.53 -22.84
C SER A 45 -3.98 -8.88 -22.66
N VAL A 46 -3.56 -8.72 -21.41
CA VAL A 46 -2.19 -8.32 -21.06
C VAL A 46 -1.60 -9.36 -20.12
N LYS A 47 -0.40 -9.82 -20.42
CA LYS A 47 0.40 -10.73 -19.60
C LYS A 47 1.60 -9.97 -19.08
N CYS A 48 1.87 -10.06 -17.79
CA CYS A 48 2.98 -9.36 -17.16
C CYS A 48 3.77 -10.27 -16.23
N SER A 49 5.10 -10.15 -16.32
CA SER A 49 6.05 -10.70 -15.35
C SER A 49 6.46 -9.60 -14.39
N ILE A 50 6.37 -9.84 -13.08
CA ILE A 50 6.61 -8.83 -12.05
C ILE A 50 7.58 -9.29 -10.97
N HIS A 51 8.21 -8.29 -10.36
CA HIS A 51 8.85 -8.39 -9.07
C HIS A 51 7.99 -7.67 -8.02
N HIS A 52 7.56 -8.41 -7.01
CA HIS A 52 6.90 -7.84 -5.83
C HIS A 52 7.96 -7.42 -4.80
N LEU A 53 8.00 -6.13 -4.50
CA LEU A 53 9.01 -5.43 -3.71
C LEU A 53 8.32 -4.63 -2.59
N PRO A 54 7.70 -5.30 -1.59
CA PRO A 54 6.90 -4.65 -0.55
C PRO A 54 7.68 -3.61 0.26
N GLU A 55 9.00 -3.74 0.35
CA GLU A 55 9.91 -2.78 1.00
C GLU A 55 9.88 -1.39 0.35
N ARG A 56 9.55 -1.29 -0.95
CA ARG A 56 9.43 -0.02 -1.67
C ARG A 56 8.20 0.80 -1.29
N ARG A 57 7.28 0.22 -0.53
CA ARG A 57 6.08 0.92 -0.06
C ARG A 57 6.41 2.03 0.91
N MET A 58 7.49 1.89 1.66
CA MET A 58 7.93 2.88 2.64
C MET A 58 8.73 3.98 1.96
N ASN A 59 8.26 5.22 2.13
CA ASN A 59 8.93 6.43 1.67
C ASN A 59 9.34 7.27 2.89
N LEU A 60 10.52 7.89 2.81
CA LEU A 60 11.02 8.82 3.82
C LEU A 60 10.89 10.25 3.32
N ILE A 61 10.05 11.05 3.98
CA ILE A 61 9.96 12.49 3.75
C ILE A 61 10.89 13.18 4.72
N GLN A 62 11.68 14.11 4.21
CA GLN A 62 12.56 14.96 5.02
C GLN A 62 12.18 16.41 4.78
N ILE A 63 11.78 17.10 5.84
CA ILE A 63 11.51 18.54 5.84
C ILE A 63 12.68 19.21 6.56
N ILE A 64 13.34 20.15 5.87
CA ILE A 64 14.41 20.96 6.45
C ILE A 64 13.79 22.33 6.73
N THR A 65 13.75 22.72 8.01
CA THR A 65 13.21 24.01 8.42
C THR A 65 14.19 25.13 8.03
N THR A 66 13.72 26.39 8.08
CA THR A 66 14.59 27.56 7.85
C THR A 66 15.74 27.65 8.85
N GLY A 67 15.61 27.04 10.03
CA GLY A 67 16.67 26.93 11.03
C GLY A 67 17.62 25.74 10.82
N GLY A 68 17.43 24.93 9.77
CA GLY A 68 18.24 23.75 9.48
C GLY A 68 17.84 22.49 10.25
N GLU A 69 16.77 22.54 11.04
CA GLU A 69 16.24 21.36 11.72
C GLU A 69 15.63 20.40 10.71
N LYS A 70 15.84 19.10 10.93
CA LYS A 70 15.37 18.06 10.05
C LYS A 70 14.23 17.29 10.70
N ILE A 71 13.07 17.31 10.06
CA ILE A 71 11.90 16.56 10.48
C ILE A 71 11.69 15.43 9.48
N GLU A 72 11.61 14.19 9.98
CA GLU A 72 11.49 12.99 9.16
C GLU A 72 10.15 12.30 9.36
N PHE A 73 9.50 11.89 8.25
CA PHE A 73 8.27 11.10 8.28
C PHE A 73 8.44 9.85 7.44
N LYS A 74 8.16 8.68 8.02
CA LYS A 74 8.07 7.42 7.29
C LYS A 74 6.61 7.16 6.93
N LEU A 75 6.29 7.14 5.63
CA LEU A 75 4.95 6.90 5.13
C LEU A 75 4.93 5.70 4.18
N PHE A 76 3.97 4.81 4.40
CA PHE A 76 3.64 3.73 3.49
C PHE A 76 2.64 4.19 2.43
N ASP A 77 2.81 3.70 1.19
CA ASP A 77 1.91 3.97 0.06
C ASP A 77 1.72 5.48 -0.18
N MET A 78 2.82 6.22 -0.10
CA MET A 78 2.80 7.68 -0.19
C MET A 78 2.36 8.15 -1.58
N VAL A 79 1.42 9.10 -1.61
CA VAL A 79 1.04 9.89 -2.78
C VAL A 79 1.46 11.33 -2.57
N GLN A 80 1.95 11.98 -3.63
CA GLN A 80 2.33 13.38 -3.63
C GLN A 80 1.48 14.16 -4.65
N ALA A 81 0.94 15.30 -4.24
CA ALA A 81 0.26 16.25 -5.11
C ALA A 81 0.83 17.66 -4.94
N ARG A 82 0.91 18.41 -6.04
CA ARG A 82 1.21 19.85 -6.01
C ARG A 82 -0.11 20.61 -6.08
N ILE A 83 -0.38 21.44 -5.08
CA ILE A 83 -1.65 22.18 -4.99
C ILE A 83 -1.50 23.61 -5.53
N SER A 84 -0.37 24.23 -5.26
CA SER A 84 -0.04 25.57 -5.76
C SER A 84 1.48 25.72 -5.89
N GLU A 85 1.93 26.91 -6.27
CA GLU A 85 3.35 27.21 -6.29
C GLU A 85 3.94 27.15 -4.87
N GLY A 86 5.01 26.36 -4.70
CA GLY A 86 5.63 26.13 -3.40
C GLY A 86 4.93 25.12 -2.48
N VAL A 87 3.67 24.75 -2.73
CA VAL A 87 2.90 23.86 -1.84
C VAL A 87 2.77 22.45 -2.40
N LYS A 88 3.31 21.48 -1.67
CA LYS A 88 3.17 20.04 -1.92
C LYS A 88 2.44 19.39 -0.74
N VAL A 89 1.49 18.51 -1.05
CA VAL A 89 0.83 17.65 -0.07
C VAL A 89 1.31 16.23 -0.26
N PHE A 90 1.68 15.62 0.85
CA PHE A 90 2.05 14.21 0.94
C PHE A 90 0.99 13.51 1.79
N ALA A 91 0.43 12.43 1.26
CA ALA A 91 -0.54 11.60 1.96
C ALA A 91 -0.05 10.15 1.94
N GLY A 92 -0.19 9.45 3.06
CA GLY A 92 0.22 8.05 3.19
C GLY A 92 -0.15 7.50 4.56
N ARG A 93 0.19 6.23 4.80
CA ARG A 93 -0.08 5.56 6.07
C ARG A 93 1.17 5.61 6.96
N SER A 94 1.06 6.10 8.19
CA SER A 94 2.09 5.92 9.21
C SER A 94 1.70 4.79 10.14
N VAL A 95 2.66 3.96 10.54
CA VAL A 95 2.45 2.91 11.54
C VAL A 95 3.31 3.24 12.74
N ASP A 96 2.68 3.44 13.89
CA ASP A 96 3.36 3.51 15.18
C ASP A 96 3.20 2.18 15.90
N ILE A 97 4.21 1.33 15.77
CA ILE A 97 4.23 -0.01 16.37
C ILE A 97 4.18 0.08 17.91
N PHE A 98 4.74 1.14 18.51
CA PHE A 98 4.77 1.28 19.96
C PHE A 98 3.39 1.63 20.54
N SER A 99 2.62 2.47 19.83
CA SER A 99 1.23 2.75 20.20
C SER A 99 0.36 1.49 20.14
N VAL A 100 0.52 0.66 19.09
CA VAL A 100 -0.20 -0.62 18.96
C VAL A 100 0.13 -1.58 20.10
N ILE A 101 1.41 -1.77 20.43
CA ILE A 101 1.84 -2.64 21.53
C ILE A 101 1.27 -2.16 22.87
N LYS A 102 1.20 -0.85 23.08
CA LYS A 102 0.66 -0.27 24.31
C LYS A 102 -0.84 -0.59 24.45
N GLU A 103 -1.62 -0.39 23.40
CA GLU A 103 -3.05 -0.68 23.37
C GLU A 103 -3.34 -2.18 23.62
N GLU A 104 -2.59 -3.08 22.98
CA GLU A 104 -2.75 -4.53 23.19
C GLU A 104 -2.42 -4.95 24.62
N LYS A 105 -1.36 -4.35 25.20
CA LYS A 105 -0.99 -4.62 26.59
C LYS A 105 -2.07 -4.14 27.56
N GLU A 106 -2.63 -2.96 27.33
CA GLU A 106 -3.72 -2.42 28.15
C GLU A 106 -4.98 -3.29 28.05
N ALA A 107 -5.34 -3.75 26.85
CA ALA A 107 -6.45 -4.67 26.63
C ALA A 107 -6.24 -6.03 27.34
N PHE A 108 -5.02 -6.57 27.28
CA PHE A 108 -4.68 -7.82 27.96
C PHE A 108 -4.73 -7.71 29.48
N GLU A 109 -4.24 -6.61 30.05
CA GLU A 109 -4.33 -6.36 31.49
C GLU A 109 -5.77 -6.13 31.95
N LEU A 110 -6.61 -5.49 31.15
CA LEU A 110 -8.05 -5.38 31.40
C LEU A 110 -8.71 -6.76 31.43
N TRP A 111 -8.42 -7.60 30.44
CA TRP A 111 -8.95 -8.97 30.38
C TRP A 111 -8.55 -9.80 31.61
N LYS A 112 -7.28 -9.73 32.04
CA LYS A 112 -6.83 -10.40 33.27
C LYS A 112 -7.62 -9.97 34.50
N ARG A 113 -7.85 -8.65 34.65
CA ARG A 113 -8.62 -8.10 35.78
C ARG A 113 -10.05 -8.63 35.77
N LEU A 114 -10.72 -8.55 34.63
CA LEU A 114 -12.08 -9.05 34.47
C LEU A 114 -12.18 -10.54 34.78
N LYS A 115 -11.27 -11.36 34.21
CA LYS A 115 -11.23 -12.79 34.48
C LYS A 115 -11.09 -13.10 35.97
N LYS A 116 -10.17 -12.41 36.66
CA LYS A 116 -10.00 -12.57 38.10
C LYS A 116 -11.29 -12.24 38.87
N THR A 117 -12.01 -11.18 38.49
CA THR A 117 -13.30 -10.83 39.11
C THR A 117 -14.38 -11.90 38.89
N PHE A 118 -14.43 -12.52 37.72
CA PHE A 118 -15.38 -13.61 37.45
C PHE A 118 -15.01 -14.92 38.15
N ASP A 119 -13.73 -15.25 38.23
CA ASP A 119 -13.23 -16.45 38.92
C ASP A 119 -13.40 -16.34 40.46
N GLU A 120 -13.37 -15.13 41.04
CA GLU A 120 -13.56 -14.88 42.48
C GLU A 120 -15.05 -14.83 42.91
N GLN A 121 -15.99 -14.80 41.96
CA GLN A 121 -17.44 -14.79 42.23
C GLN A 121 -18.13 -16.17 42.06
N SER A 122 -17.35 -17.21 41.73
CA SER A 122 -17.82 -18.61 41.55
C SER A 122 -17.40 -19.49 42.72
#